data_AF-A0A1E4KCL1-F1
#
_entry.id   AF-A0A1E4KCL1-F1
#
_cell.length_a   1.000
_cell.length_b   1.000
_cell.length_c   1.000
_cell.angle_alpha   90.00
_cell.angle_beta   90.00
_cell.angle_gamma   90.00
#
_symmetry.space_group_name_H-M   'P 1'
#
loop_
_entity.id
_entity.type
_entity.pdbx_description
1 polymer ?
#
loop_
_entity_poly.entity_id
_entity_poly.type
_entity_poly.pdbx_seq_one_letter_code
_entity_poly.pdbx_strand_id
1 'polypeptide(L)'
;MSADTKPQGQTQFNVRLPADLKNRLETYAQLVGRSQAMVASEALADYLAWRVPQVEALKQAIAAADRGEFASDSEVEAFFKRHGA
;
A
#
# COMPACT_ATOMS: atom_id res chain seq x y z
N MET A 1 18.74 -14.33 -19.61
CA MET A 1 19.04 -14.66 -18.20
C MET A 1 17.73 -15.03 -17.53
N SER A 2 17.66 -16.27 -17.09
CA SER A 2 16.46 -16.92 -16.56
C SER A 2 16.08 -16.37 -15.19
N ALA A 3 14.80 -16.12 -14.97
CA ALA A 3 14.16 -16.23 -13.66
C ALA A 3 12.65 -16.44 -13.84
N ASP A 4 12.30 -17.64 -14.25
CA ASP A 4 10.96 -18.20 -14.13
C ASP A 4 10.69 -18.40 -12.62
N THR A 5 10.18 -17.36 -11.95
CA THR A 5 9.75 -17.48 -10.54
C THR A 5 8.25 -17.66 -10.51
N LYS A 6 7.80 -18.91 -10.64
CA LYS A 6 6.45 -19.28 -10.22
C LYS A 6 6.34 -19.03 -8.72
N PRO A 7 5.33 -18.31 -8.20
CA PRO A 7 5.06 -18.33 -6.77
C PRO A 7 4.64 -19.76 -6.40
N GLN A 8 5.53 -20.50 -5.73
CA GLN A 8 5.29 -21.86 -5.30
C GLN A 8 4.57 -21.85 -3.94
N GLY A 9 3.28 -22.19 -3.95
CA GLY A 9 2.52 -22.60 -2.76
C GLY A 9 2.16 -21.51 -1.75
N GLN A 10 1.24 -21.84 -0.84
CA GLN A 10 0.94 -21.02 0.33
C GLN A 10 2.04 -21.21 1.36
N THR A 11 2.60 -20.12 1.88
CA THR A 11 3.57 -20.13 2.97
C THR A 11 2.93 -19.53 4.22
N GLN A 12 3.33 -20.01 5.38
CA GLN A 12 2.78 -19.57 6.67
C GLN A 12 3.85 -18.89 7.52
N PHE A 13 3.43 -17.87 8.26
CA PHE A 13 4.23 -17.22 9.27
C PHE A 13 3.35 -16.97 10.51
N ASN A 14 3.98 -16.92 11.69
CA ASN A 14 3.27 -16.70 12.95
C ASN A 14 3.35 -15.22 13.34
N VAL A 15 2.21 -14.62 13.62
CA VAL A 15 2.11 -13.20 14.04
C VAL A 15 1.59 -13.14 15.47
N ARG A 16 2.25 -12.35 16.32
CA ARG A 16 1.72 -11.99 17.64
C ARG A 16 0.78 -10.80 17.48
N LEU A 17 -0.47 -10.98 17.86
CA LEU A 17 -1.48 -9.92 17.81
C LEU A 17 -1.81 -9.45 19.23
N PRO A 18 -2.02 -8.14 19.45
CA PRO A 18 -2.70 -7.67 20.65
C PRO A 18 -4.05 -8.38 20.82
N ALA A 19 -4.43 -8.68 22.05
CA ALA A 19 -5.65 -9.45 22.34
C ALA A 19 -6.91 -8.81 21.76
N ASP A 20 -7.04 -7.48 21.85
CA ASP A 20 -8.15 -6.73 21.24
C ASP A 20 -8.21 -6.90 19.72
N LEU A 21 -7.07 -6.78 19.04
CA LEU A 21 -7.01 -6.93 17.58
C LEU A 21 -7.40 -8.34 17.15
N LYS A 22 -6.93 -9.37 17.88
CA LYS A 22 -7.34 -10.75 17.65
C LYS A 22 -8.85 -10.87 17.77
N ASN A 23 -9.45 -10.42 18.87
CA ASN A 23 -10.90 -10.50 19.10
C ASN A 23 -11.71 -9.83 17.98
N ARG A 24 -11.31 -8.63 17.55
CA ARG A 24 -11.96 -7.92 16.43
C ARG A 24 -11.89 -8.70 15.12
N LEU A 25 -10.75 -9.33 14.84
CA LEU A 25 -10.60 -10.23 13.69
C LEU A 25 -11.54 -11.44 13.80
N GLU A 26 -11.64 -12.06 14.98
CA GLU A 26 -12.55 -13.21 15.19
C GLU A 26 -14.01 -12.82 14.96
N THR A 27 -14.46 -11.71 15.55
CA THR A 27 -15.83 -11.21 15.38
C THR A 27 -16.13 -10.90 13.92
N TYR A 28 -15.25 -10.18 13.24
CA TYR A 28 -15.46 -9.85 11.83
C TYR A 28 -15.51 -11.11 10.95
N ALA A 29 -14.57 -12.04 11.15
CA ALA A 29 -14.53 -13.29 10.40
C ALA A 29 -15.84 -14.10 10.54
N GLN A 30 -16.43 -14.13 11.74
CA GLN A 30 -17.74 -14.75 11.98
C GLN A 30 -18.86 -14.03 11.21
N LEU A 31 -18.90 -12.69 11.24
CA LEU A 31 -19.92 -11.90 10.54
C LEU A 31 -19.90 -12.12 9.02
N VAL A 32 -18.72 -12.32 8.43
CA VAL A 32 -18.57 -12.53 6.99
C VAL A 32 -18.53 -14.01 6.58
N GLY A 33 -18.64 -14.94 7.53
CA GLY A 33 -18.59 -16.39 7.26
C GLY A 33 -17.26 -16.87 6.67
N ARG A 34 -16.14 -16.24 7.04
CA ARG A 34 -14.79 -16.58 6.56
C ARG A 34 -13.88 -17.01 7.70
N SER A 35 -12.77 -17.67 7.39
CA SER A 35 -11.75 -18.00 8.40
C SER A 35 -10.92 -16.75 8.75
N GLN A 36 -10.42 -16.68 9.98
CA GLN A 36 -9.54 -15.59 10.41
C GLN A 36 -8.30 -15.48 9.52
N ALA A 37 -7.72 -16.62 9.12
CA ALA A 37 -6.56 -16.68 8.24
C ALA A 37 -6.84 -16.07 6.86
N MET A 38 -8.03 -16.34 6.29
CA MET A 38 -8.43 -15.75 5.02
C MET A 38 -8.61 -14.24 5.13
N VAL A 39 -9.33 -13.78 6.14
CA VAL A 39 -9.52 -12.33 6.39
C VAL A 39 -8.18 -11.64 6.62
N ALA A 40 -7.28 -12.23 7.41
CA ALA A 40 -5.96 -11.67 7.67
C ALA A 40 -5.10 -11.61 6.41
N SER A 41 -5.12 -12.66 5.59
CA SER A 41 -4.40 -12.69 4.32
C SER A 41 -4.92 -11.65 3.33
N GLU A 42 -6.24 -11.49 3.21
CA GLU A 42 -6.88 -10.49 2.35
C GLU A 42 -6.55 -9.08 2.82
N ALA A 43 -6.72 -8.80 4.12
CA ALA A 43 -6.41 -7.49 4.68
C ALA A 43 -4.93 -7.12 4.51
N LEU A 44 -4.02 -8.07 4.63
CA LEU A 44 -2.59 -7.86 4.40
C LEU A 44 -2.30 -7.60 2.92
N ALA A 45 -2.90 -8.39 2.01
CA ALA A 45 -2.75 -8.20 0.58
C ALA A 45 -3.23 -6.81 0.14
N ASP A 46 -4.42 -6.40 0.60
CA ASP A 46 -4.98 -5.09 0.33
C ASP A 46 -4.08 -3.99 0.87
N TYR A 47 -3.65 -4.08 2.12
CA TYR A 47 -2.76 -3.08 2.73
C TYR A 47 -1.48 -2.89 1.92
N LEU A 48 -0.83 -3.99 1.51
CA LEU A 48 0.41 -3.94 0.75
C LEU A 48 0.20 -3.44 -0.69
N ALA A 49 -0.92 -3.80 -1.32
CA ALA A 49 -1.22 -3.43 -2.71
C ALA A 49 -1.21 -1.91 -2.92
N TRP A 50 -1.69 -1.13 -1.96
CA TRP A 50 -1.71 0.33 -2.07
C TRP A 50 -0.56 1.02 -1.32
N ARG A 51 -0.09 0.47 -0.19
CA ARG A 51 0.99 1.11 0.59
C ARG A 51 2.34 1.01 -0.08
N VAL A 52 2.65 -0.12 -0.71
CA VAL A 52 3.97 -0.30 -1.34
C VAL A 52 4.18 0.70 -2.49
N PRO A 53 3.27 0.81 -3.49
CA PRO A 53 3.42 1.80 -4.55
C PRO A 53 3.44 3.24 -4.02
N GLN A 54 2.67 3.55 -2.98
CA GLN A 54 2.69 4.88 -2.36
C GLN A 54 4.06 5.24 -1.78
N VAL A 55 4.67 4.32 -1.03
CA VAL A 55 6.00 4.54 -0.44
C VAL A 55 7.06 4.67 -1.52
N GLU A 56 6.99 3.87 -2.58
CA GLU A 56 7.92 3.98 -3.71
C GLU A 56 7.74 5.30 -4.48
N ALA A 57 6.50 5.72 -4.73
CA ALA A 57 6.21 7.00 -5.36
C ALA A 57 6.72 8.17 -4.52
N LEU A 58 6.58 8.10 -3.18
CA LEU A 58 7.10 9.12 -2.28
C LEU A 58 8.63 9.21 -2.35
N LYS A 59 9.34 8.07 -2.34
CA LYS A 59 10.79 8.05 -2.50
C LYS A 59 11.23 8.68 -3.83
N GLN A 60 10.52 8.37 -4.92
CA GLN A 60 10.80 8.95 -6.23
C GLN A 60 10.56 10.46 -6.26
N ALA A 61 9.47 10.94 -5.66
CA ALA A 61 9.16 12.36 -5.57
C ALA A 61 10.21 13.13 -4.75
N ILE A 62 10.67 12.56 -3.63
CA ILE A 62 11.76 13.13 -2.83
C ILE A 62 13.04 13.20 -3.66
N ALA A 63 13.42 12.12 -4.35
CA ALA A 63 14.62 12.12 -5.16
C ALA A 63 14.55 13.11 -6.33
N ALA A 64 13.38 13.33 -6.92
CA ALA A 64 13.16 14.36 -7.94
C ALA A 64 13.32 15.77 -7.37
N ALA A 65 12.72 16.03 -6.20
CA ALA A 65 12.87 17.29 -5.48
C ALA A 65 14.34 17.57 -5.12
N ASP A 66 15.09 16.57 -4.66
CA ASP A 66 16.52 16.69 -4.36
C ASP A 66 17.36 17.03 -5.60
N ARG A 67 16.91 16.63 -6.80
CA ARG A 67 17.50 17.02 -8.10
C ARG A 67 17.01 18.37 -8.61
N GLY A 68 16.12 19.05 -7.87
CA GLY A 68 15.53 20.32 -8.28
C GLY A 68 14.48 20.20 -9.38
N GLU A 69 13.91 19.01 -9.60
CA GLU A 69 12.85 18.77 -10.60
C GLU A 69 11.48 19.28 -10.11
N PHE A 70 11.42 20.58 -9.84
CA PHE A 70 10.17 21.30 -9.55
C PHE A 70 9.62 21.94 -10.82
N ALA A 71 8.33 22.26 -10.80
CA ALA A 71 7.74 23.13 -11.80
C ALA A 71 8.43 24.51 -11.74
N SER A 72 8.67 25.09 -12.90
CA SER A 72 9.11 26.47 -13.03
C SER A 72 8.02 27.46 -12.65
N ASP A 73 8.42 28.70 -12.32
CA ASP A 73 7.48 29.77 -11.94
C ASP A 73 6.38 30.00 -12.99
N SER A 74 6.73 29.90 -14.28
CA SER A 74 5.78 30.08 -15.39
C SER A 74 4.77 28.94 -15.49
N GLU A 75 5.18 27.70 -15.23
CA GLU A 75 4.28 26.54 -15.17
C GLU A 75 3.30 26.67 -14.00
N VAL A 76 3.78 27.13 -12.85
CA VAL A 76 2.95 27.41 -11.67
C VAL A 76 1.95 28.53 -11.97
N GLU A 77 2.40 29.64 -12.58
CA GLU A 77 1.52 30.75 -12.98
C GLU A 77 0.44 30.31 -13.97
N ALA A 78 0.80 29.50 -14.96
CA ALA A 78 -0.14 28.98 -15.95
C ALA A 78 -1.20 28.06 -15.32
N PHE A 79 -0.80 27.23 -14.35
CA PHE A 79 -1.72 26.37 -13.60
C PHE A 79 -2.77 27.21 -12.86
N PHE A 80 -2.36 28.25 -12.12
CA PHE A 80 -3.27 29.10 -11.38
C PHE A 80 -4.15 29.97 -12.28
N LYS A 81 -3.66 30.44 -13.43
CA LYS A 81 -4.52 31.13 -14.42
C LYS A 81 -5.63 30.24 -14.96
N ARG A 82 -5.38 28.93 -15.06
CA ARG A 82 -6.34 27.96 -15.61
C ARG A 82 -7.34 27.44 -14.58
N HIS A 83 -6.93 27.32 -13.32
CA HIS A 83 -7.69 26.61 -12.27
C HIS A 83 -7.94 27.42 -11.00
N GLY A 84 -7.32 28.59 -10.85
CA GLY A 84 -7.60 29.53 -9.77
C GLY A 84 -8.99 30.15 -9.96
N ALA A 85 -9.77 30.21 -8.87
CA ALA A 85 -11.09 30.84 -8.83
C ALA A 85 -11.03 32.35 -9.12
#